data_AF-A0A3B8RPZ0-F1
#
_entry.id   AF-A0A3B8RPZ0-F1
#
_cell.length_a   1.000
_cell.length_b   1.000
_cell.length_c   1.000
_cell.angle_alpha   90.00
_cell.angle_beta   90.00
_cell.angle_gamma   90.00
#
_symmetry.space_group_name_H-M   'P 1'
#
loop_
_entity.id
_entity.type
_entity.pdbx_description
1 polymer ?
#
loop_
_entity_poly.entity_id
_entity_poly.type
_entity_poly.pdbx_seq_one_letter_code
_entity_poly.pdbx_strand_id
1 'polypeptide(L)'
;MEVACNFNYYWALFPVFTKAGSAGVIRIPNTSSGTIQEYFVHNESKDLYSPELIDLYDLIDHRFKLKKPIQVKIIRDELDTIGEINELGIYAFGNSQFEVLREINKDVTELFEELFNISENQLGKLPRKWKETLLEYVEKEDE
;
A
#
# COMPACT_ATOMS: atom_id res chain seq x y z
N MET A 1 1.52 -14.68 -29.99
CA MET A 1 1.32 -15.16 -28.62
C MET A 1 1.31 -13.93 -27.73
N GLU A 2 0.13 -13.37 -27.50
CA GLU A 2 -0.06 -12.21 -26.64
C GLU A 2 -0.60 -12.71 -25.30
N VAL A 3 0.12 -12.42 -24.21
CA VAL A 3 -0.28 -12.76 -22.86
C VAL A 3 -1.01 -11.55 -22.29
N ALA A 4 -2.35 -11.63 -22.26
CA ALA A 4 -3.18 -10.63 -21.61
C ALA A 4 -3.09 -10.81 -20.09
N CYS A 5 -2.44 -9.87 -19.40
CA CYS A 5 -2.53 -9.75 -17.94
C CYS A 5 -3.88 -9.11 -17.59
N ASN A 6 -4.77 -9.91 -17.00
CA ASN A 6 -6.02 -9.42 -16.41
C ASN A 6 -5.71 -8.75 -15.06
N PHE A 7 -5.70 -7.42 -15.03
CA PHE A 7 -5.78 -6.64 -13.79
C PHE A 7 -7.26 -6.32 -13.53
N ASN A 8 -7.85 -7.01 -12.55
CA ASN A 8 -9.18 -6.69 -12.03
C ASN A 8 -9.07 -5.44 -11.14
N TYR A 9 -9.46 -4.29 -11.69
CA TYR A 9 -9.65 -3.05 -10.94
C TYR A 9 -11.08 -3.02 -10.38
N TYR A 10 -11.24 -3.30 -9.09
CA TYR A 10 -12.48 -2.97 -8.37
C TYR A 10 -12.54 -1.46 -8.14
N TRP A 11 -13.21 -0.75 -9.06
CA TRP A 11 -13.67 0.61 -8.84
C TRP A 11 -15.18 0.56 -8.57
N ALA A 12 -15.58 0.60 -7.31
CA ALA A 12 -16.91 1.06 -6.95
C ALA A 12 -16.96 1.47 -5.47
N LEU A 13 -17.56 2.64 -5.23
CA LEU A 13 -18.04 3.19 -3.96
C LEU A 13 -17.02 4.02 -3.14
N PHE A 14 -16.69 5.21 -3.66
CA PHE A 14 -16.30 6.33 -2.80
C PHE A 14 -17.58 7.04 -2.29
N PRO A 15 -17.84 7.10 -0.97
CA PRO A 15 -18.80 8.05 -0.43
C PRO A 15 -18.25 9.47 -0.59
N VAL A 16 -19.10 10.36 -1.07
CA VAL A 16 -18.85 11.81 -1.14
C VAL A 16 -18.71 12.33 0.30
N PHE A 17 -17.48 12.67 0.70
CA PHE A 17 -17.21 13.31 1.98
C PHE A 17 -17.70 14.77 1.95
N THR A 18 -18.84 15.04 2.57
CA THR A 18 -19.23 16.40 2.94
C THR A 18 -18.50 16.79 4.22
N LYS A 19 -17.76 17.91 4.13
CA LYS A 19 -16.95 18.47 5.21
C LYS A 19 -17.85 19.33 6.12
N ALA A 20 -18.21 18.83 7.30
CA ALA A 20 -18.43 19.61 8.53
C ALA A 20 -18.97 18.70 9.64
N GLY A 21 -18.29 18.67 10.79
CA GLY A 21 -18.66 17.87 11.97
C GLY A 21 -20.06 18.17 12.47
N SER A 22 -21.00 17.29 12.12
CA SER A 22 -22.33 17.24 12.72
C SER A 22 -22.86 15.81 12.56
N ALA A 23 -23.33 15.23 13.65
CA ALA A 23 -23.89 13.88 13.67
C ALA A 23 -25.06 13.80 12.68
N GLY A 24 -24.88 13.05 11.60
CA GLY A 24 -25.91 12.84 10.59
C GLY A 24 -26.88 11.76 11.04
N VAL A 25 -28.16 12.11 11.17
CA VAL A 25 -29.25 11.13 11.35
C VAL A 25 -29.73 10.73 9.96
N ILE A 26 -29.49 9.47 9.56
CA ILE A 26 -30.04 8.92 8.32
C ILE A 26 -31.41 8.32 8.63
N ARG A 27 -32.45 8.88 8.01
CA ARG A 27 -33.82 8.36 8.10
C ARG A 27 -34.13 7.57 6.83
N ILE A 28 -34.25 6.26 6.94
CA ILE A 28 -34.66 5.40 5.82
C ILE A 28 -36.12 4.99 6.06
N PRO A 29 -37.05 5.32 5.15
CA PRO A 29 -38.42 4.83 5.25
C PRO A 29 -38.47 3.34 4.90
N ASN A 30 -38.87 2.51 5.86
CA ASN A 30 -39.11 1.09 5.63
C ASN A 30 -40.51 0.91 5.01
N THR A 31 -40.57 0.54 3.73
CA THR A 31 -41.78 0.55 2.88
C THR A 31 -42.79 -0.57 3.17
N SER A 32 -42.61 -1.36 4.22
CA SER A 32 -43.52 -2.47 4.57
C SER A 32 -44.15 -2.39 5.96
N SER A 33 -43.75 -1.47 6.84
CA SER A 33 -44.26 -1.45 8.24
C SER A 33 -44.50 -0.06 8.86
N GLY A 34 -44.31 1.04 8.13
CA GLY A 34 -44.62 2.40 8.65
C GLY A 34 -43.82 2.83 9.90
N THR A 35 -42.79 2.07 10.28
CA THR A 35 -41.97 2.35 11.48
C THR A 35 -40.66 2.97 11.04
N ILE A 36 -40.36 4.18 11.52
CA ILE A 36 -39.10 4.87 11.29
C ILE A 36 -38.06 4.27 12.25
N GLN A 37 -37.04 3.61 11.70
CA GLN A 37 -35.87 3.22 12.48
C GLN A 37 -34.86 4.36 12.43
N GLU A 38 -34.60 4.97 13.58
CA GLU A 38 -33.54 5.99 13.73
C GLU A 38 -32.22 5.27 14.00
N TYR A 39 -31.29 5.34 13.05
CA TYR A 39 -29.94 4.82 13.20
C TYR A 39 -29.03 5.94 13.69
N PHE A 40 -28.51 5.78 14.91
CA PHE A 40 -27.46 6.66 15.44
C PHE A 40 -26.14 6.21 14.83
N VAL A 41 -25.68 6.91 13.80
CA VAL A 41 -24.29 6.79 13.33
C VAL A 41 -23.42 7.50 14.36
N HIS A 42 -22.85 6.75 15.29
CA HIS A 42 -21.77 7.24 16.14
C HIS A 42 -20.56 7.47 15.25
N ASN A 43 -20.41 8.72 14.79
CA ASN A 43 -19.21 9.18 14.13
C ASN A 43 -18.16 9.44 15.23
N GLU A 44 -17.72 8.36 15.88
CA GLU A 44 -16.55 8.42 16.73
C GLU A 44 -15.39 8.80 15.83
N SER A 45 -14.91 10.02 16.02
CA SER A 45 -13.71 10.51 15.38
C SER A 45 -12.57 9.72 16.01
N LYS A 46 -12.36 8.47 15.56
CA LYS A 46 -11.18 7.70 15.92
C LYS A 46 -10.00 8.57 15.52
N ASP A 47 -9.21 8.97 16.52
CA ASP A 47 -7.97 9.69 16.32
C ASP A 47 -7.18 8.95 15.24
N LEU A 48 -7.11 9.56 14.06
CA LEU A 48 -6.42 9.00 12.90
C LEU A 48 -4.97 8.77 13.32
N TYR A 49 -4.59 7.50 13.47
CA TYR A 49 -3.23 7.11 13.80
C TYR A 49 -2.27 7.79 12.82
N SER A 50 -1.34 8.57 13.37
CA SER A 50 -0.34 9.26 12.55
C SER A 50 0.56 8.20 11.91
N PRO A 51 0.83 8.30 10.59
CA PRO A 51 1.73 7.37 9.94
C PRO A 51 3.14 7.46 10.54
N GLU A 52 3.74 6.30 10.77
CA GLU A 52 5.11 6.14 11.24
C GLU A 52 6.04 5.90 10.04
N LEU A 53 7.26 6.44 10.06
CA LEU A 53 8.27 6.20 9.03
C LEU A 53 9.35 5.30 9.59
N ILE A 54 9.63 4.20 8.90
CA ILE A 54 10.57 3.16 9.33
C ILE A 54 11.55 2.88 8.21
N ASP A 55 12.82 2.89 8.55
CA ASP A 55 13.90 2.65 7.58
C ASP A 55 14.20 1.15 7.47
N LEU A 56 14.22 0.65 6.24
CA LEU A 56 14.68 -0.68 5.88
C LEU A 56 16.18 -0.60 5.53
N TYR A 57 17.02 -1.30 6.28
CA TYR A 57 18.48 -1.24 6.14
C TYR A 57 19.08 -2.39 5.32
N ASP A 58 18.38 -3.53 5.25
CA ASP A 58 18.86 -4.75 4.61
C ASP A 58 17.78 -5.36 3.74
N LEU A 59 18.19 -6.09 2.70
CA LEU A 59 17.30 -6.92 1.88
C LEU A 59 17.37 -8.38 2.34
N ILE A 60 16.32 -9.15 2.04
CA ILE A 60 16.26 -10.59 2.35
C ILE A 60 17.32 -11.37 1.56
N ASP A 61 17.63 -10.95 0.34
CA ASP A 61 18.65 -11.58 -0.48
C ASP A 61 20.01 -10.90 -0.32
N HIS A 62 21.01 -11.66 0.12
CA HIS A 62 22.37 -11.21 0.38
C HIS A 62 23.17 -10.90 -0.90
N ARG A 63 22.67 -11.27 -2.08
CA ARG A 63 23.27 -10.87 -3.37
C ARG A 63 23.09 -9.38 -3.65
N PHE A 64 22.19 -8.73 -2.91
CA PHE A 64 21.85 -7.32 -3.06
C PHE A 64 22.08 -6.58 -1.76
N LYS A 65 22.52 -5.33 -1.88
CA LYS A 65 22.83 -4.46 -0.76
C LYS A 65 22.16 -3.12 -0.94
N LEU A 66 21.65 -2.57 0.16
CA LEU A 66 21.13 -1.21 0.16
C LEU A 66 22.28 -0.21 0.29
N LYS A 67 22.38 0.70 -0.69
CA LYS A 67 23.26 1.88 -0.67
C LYS A 67 22.81 2.89 0.38
N LYS A 68 21.49 3.00 0.57
CA LYS A 68 20.83 3.87 1.54
C LYS A 68 19.56 3.19 2.03
N PRO A 69 19.10 3.47 3.27
CA PRO A 69 17.88 2.87 3.78
C PRO A 69 16.67 3.26 2.94
N ILE A 70 15.72 2.32 2.79
CA ILE A 70 14.44 2.58 2.12
C ILE A 70 13.42 2.93 3.19
N GLN A 71 12.82 4.11 3.07
CA GLN A 71 11.80 4.55 4.01
C GLN A 71 10.45 3.90 3.68
N VAL A 72 9.92 3.18 4.65
CA VAL A 72 8.61 2.55 4.63
C VAL A 72 7.68 3.36 5.51
N LYS A 73 6.53 3.75 4.99
CA LYS A 73 5.49 4.39 5.78
C LYS A 73 4.53 3.32 6.32
N ILE A 74 4.40 3.25 7.63
CA ILE A 74 3.53 2.34 8.35
C ILE A 74 2.30 3.10 8.84
N ILE A 75 1.13 2.56 8.53
CA ILE A 75 -0.17 3.06 8.97
C ILE A 75 -0.79 1.94 9.80
N ARG A 76 -1.11 2.24 11.07
CA ARG A 76 -1.75 1.28 11.97
C ARG A 76 -3.22 1.63 12.14
N ASP A 77 -4.07 0.61 12.07
CA ASP A 77 -5.45 0.64 12.53
C ASP A 77 -5.59 -0.34 13.72
N GLU A 78 -6.77 -0.40 14.34
CA GLU A 78 -7.02 -1.26 15.51
C GLU A 78 -6.78 -2.75 15.26
N LEU A 79 -6.95 -3.20 14.01
CA LEU A 79 -6.86 -4.60 13.62
C LEU A 79 -5.74 -4.86 12.61
N ASP A 80 -5.39 -3.87 11.79
CA ASP A 80 -4.52 -4.04 10.64
C ASP A 80 -3.33 -3.07 10.68
N THR A 81 -2.21 -3.51 10.12
CA THR A 81 -1.05 -2.67 9.81
C THR A 81 -0.85 -2.68 8.30
N ILE A 82 -0.67 -1.50 7.74
CA ILE A 82 -0.40 -1.28 6.32
C ILE A 82 0.99 -0.66 6.20
N GLY A 83 1.79 -1.17 5.28
CA GLY A 83 3.05 -0.54 4.91
C GLY A 83 3.04 -0.13 3.45
N GLU A 84 3.61 1.03 3.14
CA GLU A 84 3.73 1.54 1.77
C GLU A 84 5.13 2.10 1.48
N ILE A 85 5.61 1.83 0.27
CA ILE A 85 6.73 2.56 -0.35
C ILE A 85 6.19 3.26 -1.59
N ASN A 86 5.79 4.52 -1.42
CA ASN A 86 5.09 5.30 -2.45
C ASN A 86 5.87 5.45 -3.76
N GLU A 87 7.21 5.52 -3.69
CA GLU A 87 8.07 5.68 -4.87
C GLU A 87 8.08 4.43 -5.76
N LEU A 88 7.90 3.26 -5.15
CA LEU A 88 7.90 1.96 -5.82
C LEU A 88 6.48 1.41 -6.06
N GLY A 89 5.46 2.01 -5.43
CA GLY A 89 4.09 1.51 -5.50
C GLY A 89 3.91 0.14 -4.84
N ILE A 90 4.75 -0.19 -3.85
CA ILE A 90 4.69 -1.42 -3.08
C ILE A 90 3.82 -1.18 -1.84
N TYR A 91 2.94 -2.14 -1.56
CA TYR A 91 2.04 -2.12 -0.40
C TYR A 91 1.99 -3.50 0.23
N ALA A 92 2.04 -3.56 1.55
CA ALA A 92 1.82 -4.80 2.29
C ALA A 92 0.82 -4.59 3.43
N PHE A 93 0.13 -5.67 3.78
CA PHE A 93 -0.87 -5.71 4.84
C PHE A 93 -0.49 -6.83 5.81
N GLY A 94 -0.71 -6.62 7.10
CA GLY A 94 -0.45 -7.63 8.11
C GLY A 94 -1.01 -7.24 9.48
N ASN A 95 -0.99 -8.18 10.40
CA ASN A 95 -1.49 -7.94 11.77
C ASN A 95 -0.43 -7.27 12.65
N SER A 96 0.80 -7.14 12.15
CA SER A 96 1.90 -6.52 12.86
C SER A 96 2.84 -5.79 11.89
N GLN A 97 3.51 -4.77 12.42
CA GLN A 97 4.58 -4.06 11.72
C GLN A 97 5.68 -5.00 11.21
N PHE A 98 6.04 -6.04 11.99
CA PHE A 98 7.07 -6.99 11.58
C PHE A 98 6.67 -7.79 10.33
N GLU A 99 5.43 -8.28 10.29
CA GLU A 99 4.88 -9.00 9.15
C GLU A 99 4.88 -8.11 7.90
N VAL A 100 4.40 -6.87 8.03
CA VAL A 100 4.37 -5.88 6.95
C VAL A 100 5.77 -5.56 6.42
N LEU A 101 6.73 -5.31 7.31
CA LEU A 101 8.11 -5.00 6.90
C LEU A 101 8.77 -6.19 6.19
N ARG A 102 8.49 -7.42 6.64
CA ARG A 102 9.00 -8.63 6.00
C ARG A 102 8.44 -8.81 4.59
N GLU A 103 7.14 -8.62 4.40
CA GLU A 103 6.52 -8.73 3.08
C GLU A 103 7.01 -7.61 2.14
N ILE A 104 7.11 -6.37 2.63
CA ILE A 104 7.71 -5.27 1.83
C ILE A 104 9.13 -5.59 1.41
N ASN A 105 9.96 -6.12 2.31
CA ASN A 105 11.33 -6.47 2.00
C ASN A 105 11.40 -7.53 0.90
N LYS A 106 10.53 -8.53 0.98
CA LYS A 106 10.39 -9.58 -0.04
C LYS A 106 9.99 -8.98 -1.39
N ASP A 107 8.94 -8.15 -1.42
CA ASP A 107 8.44 -7.53 -2.64
C ASP A 107 9.47 -6.60 -3.29
N VAL A 108 10.22 -5.82 -2.50
CA VAL A 108 11.33 -4.99 -2.99
C VAL A 108 12.42 -5.86 -3.64
N THR A 109 12.76 -6.97 -2.99
CA THR A 109 13.77 -7.90 -3.49
C THR A 109 13.33 -8.54 -4.80
N GLU A 110 12.11 -9.11 -4.84
CA GLU A 110 11.54 -9.74 -6.04
C GLU A 110 11.41 -8.73 -7.20
N LEU A 111 10.91 -7.52 -6.93
CA LEU A 111 10.81 -6.47 -7.94
C LEU A 111 12.19 -6.08 -8.51
N PHE A 112 13.21 -6.00 -7.65
CA PHE A 112 14.56 -5.72 -8.13
C PHE A 112 15.09 -6.84 -9.03
N GLU A 113 14.92 -8.11 -8.63
CA GLU A 113 15.36 -9.25 -9.44
C GLU A 113 14.69 -9.31 -10.81
N GLU A 114 13.38 -9.08 -10.85
CA GLU A 114 12.60 -9.05 -12.10
C GLU A 114 13.11 -7.94 -13.02
N LEU A 115 13.29 -6.72 -12.50
CA LEU A 115 13.67 -5.57 -13.30
C LEU A 115 15.15 -5.56 -13.68
N PHE A 116 16.03 -6.06 -12.82
CA PHE A 116 17.48 -6.01 -13.03
C PHE A 116 17.89 -6.77 -14.29
N ASN A 117 17.29 -7.94 -14.52
CA ASN A 117 17.62 -8.83 -15.64
C ASN A 117 17.04 -8.39 -17.00
N ILE A 118 16.14 -7.42 -17.02
CA ILE A 118 15.48 -6.95 -18.25
C ILE A 118 16.19 -5.70 -18.79
N SER A 119 16.45 -5.65 -20.10
CA SER A 119 17.00 -4.45 -20.75
C SER A 119 16.01 -3.29 -20.69
N GLU A 120 16.48 -2.06 -20.48
CA GLU A 120 15.62 -0.86 -20.42
C GLU A 120 14.72 -0.68 -21.65
N ASN A 121 15.17 -1.14 -22.81
CA ASN A 121 14.43 -1.06 -24.08
C ASN A 121 13.20 -1.97 -24.12
N GLN A 122 13.12 -2.95 -23.21
CA GLN A 122 12.01 -3.91 -23.10
C GLN A 122 11.02 -3.51 -21.99
N LEU A 123 11.34 -2.50 -21.19
CA LEU A 123 10.52 -2.06 -20.07
C LEU A 123 9.54 -0.97 -20.50
N GLY A 124 8.31 -1.08 -20.01
CA GLY A 124 7.33 0.01 -20.08
C GLY A 124 7.75 1.22 -19.25
N LYS A 125 7.02 2.33 -19.39
CA LYS A 125 7.35 3.60 -18.71
C LYS A 125 7.41 3.48 -17.18
N LEU A 126 6.49 2.75 -16.56
CA LEU A 126 6.45 2.55 -15.10
C LEU A 126 7.55 1.59 -14.61
N PRO A 127 7.68 0.36 -15.15
CA PRO A 127 8.79 -0.53 -14.79
C PRO A 127 10.17 0.11 -14.94
N ARG A 128 10.37 0.93 -15.98
CA ARG A 128 11.63 1.66 -16.16
C ARG A 128 11.88 2.65 -15.02
N LYS A 129 10.86 3.42 -14.62
CA LYS A 129 10.95 4.32 -13.47
C LYS A 129 11.27 3.58 -12.17
N TRP A 130 10.62 2.45 -11.92
CA TRP A 130 10.91 1.63 -10.74
C TRP A 130 12.35 1.10 -10.76
N LYS A 131 12.84 0.64 -11.92
CA LYS A 131 14.22 0.21 -12.09
C LYS A 131 15.21 1.34 -11.79
N GLU A 132 14.98 2.52 -12.36
CA GLU A 132 15.78 3.72 -12.11
C GLU A 132 15.82 4.05 -10.62
N THR A 133 14.66 4.11 -9.97
CA THR A 133 14.54 4.36 -8.52
C THR A 133 15.26 3.28 -7.71
N LEU A 134 15.04 1.99 -7.99
CA LEU A 134 15.68 0.90 -7.26
C LEU A 134 17.21 0.90 -7.41
N LEU A 135 17.75 1.27 -8.57
CA LEU A 135 19.21 1.37 -8.77
C LEU A 135 19.86 2.47 -7.91
N GLU A 136 19.09 3.47 -7.44
CA GLU A 136 19.56 4.44 -6.46
C GLU A 136 19.64 3.87 -5.04
N TYR A 137 18.80 2.89 -4.72
CA TYR A 137 18.72 2.28 -3.39
C TYR A 137 19.56 1.01 -3.29
N VAL A 138 19.64 0.21 -4.36
CA VAL A 138 20.16 -1.16 -4.35
C VAL A 138 21.37 -1.27 -5.29
N GLU A 139 22.41 -1.97 -4.84
CA GLU A 139 23.48 -2.50 -5.68
C GLU A 139 23.59 -4.01 -5.53
N LYS A 140 24.18 -4.63 -6.55
CA LYS A 140 24.61 -6.02 -6.45
C LYS A 140 25.92 -6.05 -5.65
N GLU A 141 26.02 -6.93 -4.67
CA GLU A 141 27.30 -7.17 -4.00
C GLU A 141 28.16 -8.00 -4.97
N ASP A 142 29.18 -7.38 -5.55
CA ASP A 142 30.16 -8.07 -6.39
C ASP A 142 31.01 -8.98 -5.46
N GLU A 143 30.95 -10.30 -5.67
CA GLU A 143 31.81 -11.29 -4.99
C GLU A 143 33.31 -11.05 -5.22
#